data_AF-A0ABD5S4Z7-F1
#
_entry.id   AF-A0ABD5S4Z7-F1
#
_cell.length_a   1.000
_cell.length_b   1.000
_cell.length_c   1.000
_cell.angle_alpha   90.00
_cell.angle_beta   90.00
_cell.angle_gamma   90.00
#
_symmetry.space_group_name_H-M   'P 1'
#
loop_
_entity.id
_entity.type
_entity.pdbx_description
1 polymer ?
#
loop_
_entity_poly.entity_id
_entity_poly.type
_entity_poly.pdbx_seq_one_letter_code
_entity_poly.pdbx_strand_id
1 'polypeptide(L)' 'AAAAGAAGATLADGVKPVVATYVIDDNLSIPPTACVGIWVVLSSLG' A
#
# COMPACT_ATOMS: atom_id res chain seq x y z
N ALA A 1 10.12 -4.20 8.62
CA ALA A 1 8.82 -3.53 8.43
C ALA A 1 8.92 -2.35 7.46
N ALA A 2 9.80 -1.36 7.69
CA ALA A 2 9.93 -0.16 6.82
C ALA A 2 10.11 -0.48 5.33
N ALA A 3 10.99 -1.42 4.96
CA ALA A 3 11.19 -1.81 3.57
C ALA A 3 9.92 -2.39 2.91
N ALA A 4 9.13 -3.18 3.64
CA ALA A 4 7.86 -3.72 3.13
C ALA A 4 6.79 -2.63 3.00
N GLY A 5 6.74 -1.67 3.93
CA GLY A 5 5.89 -0.48 3.80
C GLY A 5 6.24 0.37 2.59
N ALA A 6 7.55 0.61 2.36
CA ALA A 6 8.04 1.34 1.19
C ALA A 6 7.70 0.61 -0.11
N ALA A 7 7.89 -0.72 -0.16
CA ALA A 7 7.51 -1.52 -1.33
C ALA A 7 5.99 -1.45 -1.62
N GLY A 8 5.15 -1.50 -0.59
CA GLY A 8 3.70 -1.32 -0.72
C GLY A 8 3.32 0.07 -1.22
N ALA A 9 4.00 1.12 -0.75
CA ALA A 9 3.81 2.49 -1.22
C ALA A 9 4.22 2.65 -2.69
N THR A 10 5.39 2.14 -3.08
CA THR A 10 5.86 2.17 -4.48
C THR A 10 4.89 1.44 -5.42
N LEU A 11 4.35 0.30 -4.99
CA LEU A 11 3.36 -0.41 -5.79
C LEU A 11 2.08 0.41 -5.98
N ALA A 12 1.57 1.03 -4.91
CA ALA A 12 0.35 1.84 -4.96
C ALA A 12 0.51 3.14 -5.78
N ASP A 13 1.69 3.76 -5.75
CA ASP A 13 2.02 4.92 -6.60
C ASP A 13 2.09 4.55 -8.10
N GLY A 14 2.66 3.37 -8.39
CA GLY A 14 2.80 2.86 -9.75
C GLY A 14 1.54 2.24 -10.36
N VAL A 15 0.61 1.75 -9.54
CA VAL A 15 -0.61 1.07 -9.97
C VAL A 15 -1.85 1.79 -9.43
N LYS A 16 -2.53 2.51 -10.32
CA LYS A 16 -3.73 3.30 -9.98
C LYS A 16 -5.00 2.54 -10.36
N PRO A 17 -5.73 1.95 -9.40
CA PRO A 17 -6.95 1.23 -9.70
C PRO A 17 -8.07 2.19 -10.11
N VAL A 18 -8.99 1.68 -10.94
CA VAL A 18 -10.18 2.41 -11.38
C VAL A 18 -11.42 1.66 -10.94
N VAL A 19 -12.32 2.33 -10.21
CA VAL A 19 -13.57 1.76 -9.70
C VAL A 19 -14.73 2.60 -10.20
N ALA A 20 -15.68 1.97 -10.90
CA ALA A 20 -16.86 2.66 -11.44
C ALA A 20 -16.51 3.96 -12.20
N THR A 21 -15.44 3.92 -13.02
CA THR A 21 -14.85 5.05 -13.78
C THR A 21 -14.01 6.06 -13.00
N TYR A 22 -13.96 5.97 -11.67
CA TYR A 22 -13.12 6.83 -10.83
C TYR A 22 -11.73 6.24 -10.64
N VAL A 23 -10.70 7.03 -10.90
CA VAL A 23 -9.32 6.69 -10.53
C VAL A 23 -9.18 6.86 -9.02
N ILE A 24 -8.68 5.84 -8.35
CA ILE A 24 -8.37 5.92 -6.92
C ILE A 24 -7.11 6.76 -6.75
N ASP A 25 -7.22 7.81 -5.95
CA ASP A 25 -6.14 8.73 -5.64
C ASP A 25 -5.05 8.07 -4.79
N ASP A 26 -3.79 8.44 -5.03
CA ASP A 26 -2.65 7.81 -4.36
C ASP A 26 -2.56 8.18 -2.88
N ASN A 27 -3.07 9.35 -2.47
CA ASN A 27 -3.19 9.68 -1.06
C ASN A 27 -4.19 8.76 -0.33
N LEU A 28 -5.10 8.12 -1.07
CA LEU A 28 -6.01 7.10 -0.52
C LEU A 28 -5.41 5.69 -0.60
N SER A 29 -4.75 5.32 -1.70
CA SER A 29 -4.23 3.95 -1.89
C SER A 29 -2.89 3.70 -1.17
N ILE A 30 -1.99 4.70 -1.05
CA ILE A 30 -0.66 4.50 -0.46
C ILE A 30 -0.70 4.16 1.04
N PRO A 31 -1.40 4.91 1.92
CA PRO A 31 -1.41 4.62 3.35
C PRO A 31 -1.85 3.19 3.71
N PRO A 32 -2.99 2.66 3.19
CA PRO A 32 -3.39 1.30 3.52
C PRO A 32 -2.41 0.25 2.97
N THR A 33 -1.89 0.43 1.75
CA THR A 33 -0.98 -0.55 1.15
C THR A 33 0.37 -0.61 1.89
N ALA A 34 0.90 0.54 2.29
CA ALA A 34 2.10 0.62 3.13
C ALA A 34 1.87 0.02 4.53
N CYS A 35 0.73 0.33 5.16
CA CYS A 35 0.35 -0.22 6.46
C CYS A 35 0.18 -1.74 6.42
N VAL A 36 -0.42 -2.29 5.36
CA VAL A 36 -0.53 -3.74 5.17
C VAL A 36 0.85 -4.37 5.04
N GLY A 37 1.76 -3.79 4.26
CA GLY A 37 3.14 -4.29 4.16
C GLY A 37 3.89 -4.28 5.50
N ILE A 38 3.73 -3.22 6.29
CA ILE A 38 4.28 -3.13 7.65
C ILE A 38 3.65 -4.20 8.56
N TRP A 39 2.32 -4.30 8.55
CA TRP A 39 1.55 -5.23 9.37
C TRP A 39 1.95 -6.67 9.08
N VAL A 40 2.04 -7.08 7.82
CA VAL A 40 2.48 -8.43 7.43
C VAL A 40 3.82 -8.78 8.06
N VAL A 41 4.80 -7.87 8.00
CA VAL A 41 6.11 -8.11 8.61
C VAL A 41 6.00 -8.22 10.12
N LEU A 42 5.30 -7.30 10.79
CA LEU A 42 5.16 -7.35 12.25
C LEU A 42 4.43 -8.61 12.70
N SER A 43 3.31 -8.96 12.07
CA SER A 43 2.54 -10.17 12.38
C SER A 43 3.31 -11.46 12.10
N SER A 44 4.24 -11.46 11.14
CA SER A 44 5.10 -12.62 10.90
C SER A 44 6.21 -12.80 11.95
N LEU A 45 6.48 -11.77 12.75
CA LEU A 45 7.57 -11.75 13.74
C LEU A 45 7.11 -11.99 15.19
N GLY A 46 5.80 -12.01 15.46
CA GLY A 46 5.22 -12.30 16.79
C GLY A 46 4.73 -11.04 17.51
#